data_AF-A0A5B2Z6Z3-F1
#
_entry.id   AF-A0A5B2Z6Z3-F1
#
_cell.length_a   1.000
_cell.length_b   1.000
_cell.length_c   1.000
_cell.angle_alpha   90.00
_cell.angle_beta   90.00
_cell.angle_gamma   90.00
#
_symmetry.space_group_name_H-M   'P 1'
#
loop_
_entity.id
_entity.type
_entity.pdbx_description
1 polymer ?
#
loop_
_entity_poly.entity_id
_entity_poly.type
_entity_poly.pdbx_seq_one_letter_code
_entity_poly.pdbx_strand_id
1 'polypeptide(L)'
;MAGLVVLLAACAAEEAPAPAAAEPEVPVLAAPVGTDWSTCRFQNLRLPVPGRLFVVDAGAPLEDSEPGRETIRRVDVMVPGQVSLLLTASHATAWHVRPWPETEVVAIFASGAGSQRITGAGLGEHRMERSQDLGDDCGRHWMAEGPGPAVAEAARQVFGRVPDAYYRMRVGSVVIGSTEATPELLEAR
;
A
#
# COMPACT_ATOMS: atom_id res chain seq x y z
N MET A 1 74.64 -22.17 -50.30
CA MET A 1 74.19 -23.41 -50.97
C MET A 1 73.44 -24.25 -49.96
N ALA A 2 72.30 -24.83 -50.38
CA ALA A 2 71.38 -25.71 -49.63
C ALA A 2 70.64 -25.03 -48.46
N GLY A 3 69.31 -24.94 -48.37
CA GLY A 3 68.23 -25.69 -49.01
C GLY A 3 67.86 -26.93 -48.20
N LEU A 4 66.82 -26.85 -47.35
CA LEU A 4 65.98 -28.01 -47.02
C LEU A 4 64.58 -27.61 -46.50
N VAL A 5 63.65 -28.42 -46.97
CA VAL A 5 62.19 -28.39 -46.98
C VAL A 5 61.54 -28.79 -45.64
N VAL A 6 60.46 -28.07 -45.31
CA VAL A 6 59.15 -28.45 -44.72
C VAL A 6 59.00 -29.80 -44.01
N LEU A 7 58.35 -29.79 -42.83
CA LEU A 7 57.23 -30.69 -42.49
C LEU A 7 56.46 -30.15 -41.26
N LEU A 8 55.30 -29.55 -41.53
CA LEU A 8 54.26 -29.23 -40.56
C LEU A 8 53.61 -30.54 -40.09
N ALA A 9 53.86 -30.93 -38.84
CA ALA A 9 53.12 -32.01 -38.18
C ALA A 9 51.79 -31.44 -37.66
N ALA A 10 50.71 -31.80 -38.33
CA ALA A 10 49.35 -31.61 -37.86
C ALA A 10 49.08 -32.54 -36.67
N CYS A 11 48.97 -31.98 -35.47
CA CYS A 11 48.28 -32.66 -34.36
C CYS A 11 46.83 -32.19 -34.38
N ALA A 12 45.97 -33.04 -34.92
CA ALA A 12 44.53 -32.95 -34.77
C ALA A 12 44.19 -33.08 -33.28
N ALA A 13 43.86 -31.97 -32.64
CA ALA A 13 43.11 -31.99 -31.40
C ALA A 13 41.65 -32.27 -31.78
N GLU A 14 41.21 -33.50 -31.57
CA GLU A 14 39.81 -33.88 -31.65
C GLU A 14 39.12 -33.31 -30.40
N GLU A 15 38.57 -32.11 -30.55
CA GLU A 15 37.87 -31.39 -29.49
C GLU A 15 36.49 -32.02 -29.30
N ALA A 16 36.36 -32.81 -28.23
CA ALA A 16 35.07 -33.35 -27.81
C ALA A 16 34.10 -32.18 -27.55
N PRO A 17 32.85 -32.22 -28.04
CA PRO A 17 31.90 -31.15 -27.77
C PRO A 17 31.58 -31.12 -26.28
N ALA A 18 31.87 -29.98 -25.65
CA ALA A 18 31.50 -29.71 -24.27
C ALA A 18 29.97 -29.89 -24.11
N PRO A 19 29.50 -30.55 -23.04
CA PRO A 19 28.07 -30.61 -22.76
C PRO A 19 27.56 -29.18 -22.57
N ALA A 20 26.54 -28.80 -23.35
CA ALA A 20 25.85 -27.54 -23.20
C ALA A 20 25.37 -27.42 -21.74
N ALA A 21 25.90 -26.43 -21.03
CA ALA A 21 25.43 -26.09 -19.70
C ALA A 21 23.96 -25.69 -19.83
N ALA A 22 23.08 -26.51 -19.27
CA ALA A 22 21.68 -26.15 -19.10
C ALA A 22 21.64 -24.87 -18.26
N GLU A 23 21.11 -23.80 -18.83
CA GLU A 23 20.81 -22.58 -18.09
C GLU A 23 19.88 -22.96 -16.93
N PRO A 24 20.18 -22.53 -15.69
CA PRO A 24 19.29 -22.80 -14.58
C PRO A 24 17.95 -22.11 -14.88
N GLU A 25 16.89 -22.92 -15.06
CA GLU A 25 15.52 -22.44 -15.07
C GLU A 25 15.30 -21.67 -13.76
N VAL A 26 15.28 -20.34 -13.88
CA VAL A 26 14.89 -19.46 -12.80
C VAL A 26 13.45 -19.87 -12.47
N PRO A 27 13.16 -20.38 -11.26
CA PRO A 27 11.80 -20.77 -10.93
C PRO A 27 10.92 -19.54 -11.09
N VAL A 28 9.97 -19.63 -12.02
CA VAL A 28 8.92 -18.63 -12.17
C VAL A 28 8.14 -18.66 -10.87
N LEU A 29 8.43 -17.71 -9.98
CA LEU A 29 7.68 -17.50 -8.75
C LEU A 29 6.21 -17.31 -9.15
N ALA A 30 5.37 -18.23 -8.69
CA ALA A 30 3.93 -18.12 -8.86
C ALA A 30 3.47 -16.73 -8.36
N ALA A 31 2.55 -16.11 -9.09
CA ALA A 31 1.93 -14.87 -8.66
C ALA A 31 1.43 -15.02 -7.22
N PRO A 32 1.64 -14.02 -6.34
CA PRO A 32 1.27 -14.15 -4.94
C PRO A 32 -0.21 -14.53 -4.83
N VAL A 33 -0.45 -15.61 -4.08
CA VAL A 33 -1.79 -16.00 -3.62
C VAL A 33 -2.42 -14.78 -2.97
N GLY A 34 -3.70 -14.52 -3.26
CA GLY A 34 -4.39 -13.29 -2.84
C GLY A 34 -4.17 -12.93 -1.37
N THR A 35 -4.31 -11.64 -1.04
CA THR A 35 -4.09 -11.12 0.32
C THR A 35 -4.82 -11.95 1.38
N ASP A 36 -4.07 -12.45 2.38
CA ASP A 36 -4.68 -13.06 3.56
C ASP A 36 -5.29 -11.96 4.44
N TRP A 37 -6.61 -11.84 4.38
CA TRP A 37 -7.36 -10.84 5.13
C TRP A 37 -7.59 -11.22 6.60
N SER A 38 -7.28 -12.46 7.01
CA SER A 38 -7.55 -12.94 8.37
C SER A 38 -6.78 -12.16 9.45
N THR A 39 -5.58 -11.68 9.11
CA THR A 39 -4.69 -10.88 9.98
C THR A 39 -5.01 -9.38 9.95
N CYS A 40 -5.91 -8.98 9.05
CA CYS A 40 -6.20 -7.59 8.68
C CYS A 40 -7.61 -7.15 9.01
N ARG A 41 -8.33 -7.98 9.76
CA ARG A 41 -9.67 -7.70 10.26
C ARG A 41 -9.63 -7.33 11.72
N PHE A 42 -10.46 -6.37 12.10
CA PHE A 42 -10.73 -6.08 13.50
C PHE A 42 -11.32 -7.33 14.17
N GLN A 43 -10.64 -7.87 15.17
CA GLN A 43 -11.08 -9.09 15.84
C GLN A 43 -12.33 -8.86 16.72
N ASN A 44 -12.51 -7.62 17.20
CA ASN A 44 -13.54 -7.27 18.18
C ASN A 44 -14.64 -6.36 17.61
N LEU A 45 -14.70 -6.17 16.29
CA LEU A 45 -15.76 -5.39 15.64
C LEU A 45 -16.72 -6.29 14.87
N ARG A 46 -18.01 -5.98 14.96
CA ARG A 46 -19.04 -6.60 14.14
C ARG A 46 -19.00 -5.99 12.74
N LEU A 47 -18.89 -6.84 11.72
CA LEU A 47 -19.05 -6.43 10.32
C LEU A 47 -20.55 -6.44 9.92
N PRO A 48 -21.03 -5.50 9.08
CA PRO A 48 -20.30 -4.32 8.63
C PRO A 48 -20.09 -3.31 9.76
N VAL A 49 -18.93 -2.64 9.75
CA VAL A 49 -18.63 -1.58 10.72
C VAL A 49 -19.63 -0.42 10.49
N PRO A 50 -20.24 0.12 11.56
CA PRO A 50 -21.27 1.14 11.41
C PRO A 50 -20.70 2.50 11.00
N GLY A 51 -21.60 3.43 10.66
CA GLY A 51 -21.25 4.80 10.28
C GLY A 51 -20.98 4.99 8.79
N ARG A 52 -20.36 6.12 8.42
CA ARG A 52 -19.87 6.39 7.06
C ARG A 52 -18.41 5.97 6.95
N LEU A 53 -18.04 5.30 5.86
CA LEU A 53 -16.68 4.89 5.56
C LEU A 53 -16.04 5.85 4.56
N PHE A 54 -14.97 6.52 4.97
CA PHE A 54 -14.19 7.37 4.07
C PHE A 54 -12.81 6.76 3.81
N VAL A 55 -12.35 6.84 2.56
CA VAL A 55 -10.97 6.54 2.20
C VAL A 55 -10.19 7.83 2.12
N VAL A 56 -9.00 7.87 2.71
CA VAL A 56 -8.09 9.00 2.64
C VAL A 56 -6.73 8.52 2.14
N ASP A 57 -6.31 9.07 1.01
CA ASP A 57 -4.98 8.87 0.43
C ASP A 57 -4.05 10.03 0.86
N ALA A 58 -2.87 9.70 1.38
CA ALA A 58 -1.86 10.69 1.78
C ALA A 58 -1.31 11.49 0.61
N GLY A 59 -1.56 11.03 -0.63
CA GLY A 59 -0.99 11.59 -1.84
C GLY A 59 0.50 11.28 -1.94
N ALA A 60 1.19 12.03 -2.81
CA ALA A 60 2.63 11.90 -2.95
C ALA A 60 3.37 12.34 -1.66
N PRO A 61 4.58 11.80 -1.42
CA PRO A 61 5.52 12.42 -0.48
C PRO A 61 5.70 13.91 -0.81
N LEU A 62 5.92 14.74 0.20
CA LEU A 62 6.28 16.15 -0.02
C LEU A 62 7.70 16.20 -0.61
N GLU A 63 7.99 17.16 -1.49
CA GLU A 63 9.29 17.24 -2.21
C GLU A 63 10.50 17.23 -1.28
N ASP A 64 10.38 17.85 -0.10
CA ASP A 64 11.45 17.94 0.89
C ASP A 64 11.50 16.74 1.87
N SER A 65 10.73 15.67 1.60
CA SER A 65 10.69 14.50 2.48
C SER A 65 11.90 13.60 2.24
N GLU A 66 12.69 13.36 3.29
CA GLU A 66 13.72 12.33 3.24
C GLU A 66 13.10 10.94 3.07
N PRO A 67 13.64 10.07 2.18
CA PRO A 67 13.18 8.70 2.04
C PRO A 67 13.23 7.94 3.37
N GLY A 68 12.17 7.20 3.67
CA GLY A 68 12.05 6.43 4.92
C GLY A 68 11.75 7.26 6.17
N ARG A 69 11.80 8.60 6.10
CA ARG A 69 11.34 9.45 7.20
C ARG A 69 9.82 9.45 7.25
N GLU A 70 9.30 9.26 8.46
CA GLU A 70 7.86 9.32 8.70
C GLU A 70 7.34 10.75 8.49
N THR A 71 6.28 10.88 7.68
CA THR A 71 5.60 12.17 7.46
C THR A 71 4.32 12.26 8.27
N ILE A 72 3.98 13.46 8.75
CA ILE A 72 2.74 13.67 9.52
C ILE A 72 1.63 14.12 8.58
N ARG A 73 0.48 13.42 8.62
CA ARG A 73 -0.71 13.72 7.82
C ARG A 73 -1.90 13.99 8.72
N ARG A 74 -2.56 15.15 8.56
CA ARG A 74 -3.70 15.56 9.40
C ARG A 74 -5.02 15.22 8.73
N VAL A 75 -5.93 14.57 9.46
CA VAL A 75 -7.29 14.27 9.01
C VAL A 75 -8.27 14.90 10.00
N ASP A 76 -8.87 16.02 9.62
CA ASP A 76 -9.92 16.66 10.40
C ASP A 76 -11.28 16.13 9.92
N VAL A 77 -12.07 15.53 10.81
CA VAL A 77 -13.33 14.85 10.46
C VAL A 77 -14.51 15.65 10.99
N MET A 78 -15.19 16.38 10.11
CA MET A 78 -16.32 17.27 10.40
C MET A 78 -17.63 16.63 9.93
N VAL A 79 -17.89 15.42 10.41
CA VAL A 79 -18.93 14.55 9.88
C VAL A 79 -19.78 14.07 11.05
N PRO A 80 -21.02 14.59 11.23
CA PRO A 80 -21.84 14.16 12.36
C PRO A 80 -22.15 12.66 12.31
N GLY A 81 -22.14 12.05 13.50
CA GLY A 81 -22.41 10.62 13.70
C GLY A 81 -21.19 9.73 13.59
N GLN A 82 -21.43 8.44 13.36
CA GLN A 82 -20.38 7.42 13.33
C GLN A 82 -19.59 7.45 12.02
N VAL A 83 -18.27 7.32 12.12
CA VAL A 83 -17.33 7.36 11.01
C VAL A 83 -16.29 6.26 11.12
N SER A 84 -16.02 5.59 10.01
CA SER A 84 -14.90 4.68 9.83
C SER A 84 -13.93 5.24 8.78
N LEU A 85 -12.63 5.01 8.96
CA LEU A 85 -11.59 5.54 8.07
C LEU A 85 -10.68 4.43 7.54
N LEU A 86 -10.51 4.40 6.21
CA LEU A 86 -9.44 3.69 5.53
C LEU A 86 -8.38 4.71 5.11
N LEU A 87 -7.25 4.73 5.80
CA LEU A 87 -6.14 5.64 5.52
C LEU A 87 -5.08 4.90 4.71
N THR A 88 -4.55 5.51 3.65
CA THR A 88 -3.54 4.85 2.83
C THR A 88 -2.46 5.77 2.29
N ALA A 89 -1.24 5.25 2.16
CA ALA A 89 -0.06 6.02 1.73
C ALA A 89 0.98 5.15 1.03
N SER A 90 1.77 5.75 0.15
CA SER A 90 2.94 5.12 -0.48
C SER A 90 4.21 5.17 0.37
N HIS A 91 4.18 5.84 1.52
CA HIS A 91 5.36 6.18 2.33
C HIS A 91 5.05 6.11 3.82
N ALA A 92 6.09 6.13 4.65
CA ALA A 92 5.96 6.11 6.09
C ALA A 92 5.15 7.33 6.58
N THR A 93 4.06 7.07 7.31
CA THR A 93 3.04 8.08 7.62
C THR A 93 2.50 7.94 9.04
N ALA A 94 2.61 9.03 9.81
CA ALA A 94 1.87 9.26 11.04
C ALA A 94 0.59 10.04 10.76
N TRP A 95 -0.55 9.36 10.90
CA TRP A 95 -1.88 9.91 10.77
C TRP A 95 -2.30 10.58 12.07
N HIS A 96 -2.59 11.88 12.00
CA HIS A 96 -3.16 12.64 13.10
C HIS A 96 -4.65 12.88 12.83
N VAL A 97 -5.49 12.02 13.42
CA VAL A 97 -6.93 12.05 13.20
C VAL A 97 -7.61 12.86 14.29
N ARG A 98 -8.40 13.85 13.87
CA ARG A 98 -9.07 14.81 14.74
C ARG A 98 -10.57 14.80 14.45
N PRO A 99 -11.35 13.97 15.16
CA PRO A 99 -12.80 14.05 15.09
C PRO A 99 -13.31 15.37 15.67
N TRP A 100 -14.31 15.96 15.03
CA TRP A 100 -15.08 17.07 15.59
C TRP A 100 -15.98 16.57 16.73
N PRO A 101 -16.40 17.41 17.71
CA PRO A 101 -17.28 16.99 18.82
C PRO A 101 -18.52 16.14 18.48
N GLU A 102 -19.11 16.30 17.28
CA GLU A 102 -20.29 15.56 16.84
C GLU A 102 -19.96 14.28 16.05
N THR A 103 -18.66 14.01 15.86
CA THR A 103 -18.14 12.86 15.13
C THR A 103 -17.67 11.79 16.11
N GLU A 104 -18.18 10.59 15.94
CA GLU A 104 -17.70 9.39 16.63
C GLU A 104 -16.90 8.55 15.64
N VAL A 105 -15.57 8.49 15.78
CA VAL A 105 -14.77 7.56 14.98
C VAL A 105 -14.85 6.19 15.61
N VAL A 106 -15.43 5.23 14.89
CA VAL A 106 -15.67 3.86 15.40
C VAL A 106 -14.62 2.86 14.94
N ALA A 107 -13.90 3.15 13.85
CA ALA A 107 -12.80 2.32 13.36
C ALA A 107 -11.82 3.09 12.47
N ILE A 108 -10.53 2.79 12.57
CA ILE A 108 -9.50 3.29 11.64
C ILE A 108 -8.59 2.14 11.20
N PHE A 109 -8.43 1.97 9.90
CA PHE A 109 -7.43 1.08 9.32
C PHE A 109 -6.46 1.92 8.48
N ALA A 110 -5.20 1.97 8.89
CA ALA A 110 -4.13 2.64 8.16
C ALA A 110 -3.24 1.60 7.47
N SER A 111 -3.05 1.75 6.17
CA SER A 111 -2.34 0.78 5.35
C SER A 111 -1.51 1.42 4.24
N GLY A 112 -0.25 1.03 4.11
CA GLY A 112 0.63 1.66 3.14
C GLY A 112 1.96 0.93 2.97
N ALA A 113 2.67 1.25 1.89
CA ALA A 113 3.94 0.59 1.59
C ALA A 113 4.95 0.76 2.74
N GLY A 114 5.12 2.00 3.23
CA GLY A 114 5.93 2.30 4.41
C GLY A 114 5.19 2.17 5.73
N SER A 115 5.92 2.32 6.85
CA SER A 115 5.37 2.26 8.22
C SER A 115 4.16 3.18 8.43
N GLN A 116 3.06 2.64 8.95
CA GLN A 116 1.83 3.38 9.25
C GLN A 116 1.63 3.53 10.75
N ARG A 117 1.22 4.71 11.20
CA ARG A 117 0.94 4.98 12.61
C ARG A 117 -0.26 5.90 12.78
N ILE A 118 -1.14 5.62 13.75
CA ILE A 118 -2.36 6.40 14.01
C ILE A 118 -2.25 7.08 15.38
N THR A 119 -2.53 8.38 15.41
CA THR A 119 -2.56 9.23 16.60
C THR A 119 -3.88 10.00 16.70
N GLY A 120 -4.28 10.39 17.92
CA GLY A 120 -5.33 11.40 18.14
C GLY A 120 -6.76 10.91 18.37
N ALA A 121 -7.04 9.60 18.34
CA ALA A 121 -8.42 9.10 18.35
C ALA A 121 -8.82 8.18 19.54
N GLY A 122 -7.88 7.80 20.42
CA GLY A 122 -8.21 7.02 21.63
C GLY A 122 -8.86 5.64 21.39
N LEU A 123 -8.71 5.07 20.19
CA LEU A 123 -9.53 3.94 19.70
C LEU A 123 -9.18 2.56 20.25
N GLY A 124 -8.08 2.41 21.00
CA GLY A 124 -7.65 1.12 21.52
C GLY A 124 -7.58 0.04 20.44
N GLU A 125 -8.40 -0.99 20.56
CA GLU A 125 -8.50 -2.14 19.64
C GLU A 125 -9.22 -1.84 18.31
N HIS A 126 -9.85 -0.66 18.17
CA HIS A 126 -10.56 -0.24 16.96
C HIS A 126 -9.68 0.58 16.00
N ARG A 127 -8.36 0.54 16.20
CA ARG A 127 -7.38 1.01 15.23
C ARG A 127 -6.52 -0.15 14.76
N MET A 128 -6.14 -0.13 13.51
CA MET A 128 -5.23 -1.11 12.92
C MET A 128 -4.25 -0.43 11.99
N GLU A 129 -2.98 -0.77 12.13
CA GLU A 129 -1.86 -0.24 11.37
C GLU A 129 -1.19 -1.41 10.65
N ARG A 130 -1.05 -1.33 9.32
CA ARG A 130 -0.49 -2.41 8.49
C ARG A 130 0.47 -1.81 7.47
N SER A 131 1.65 -2.41 7.34
CA SER A 131 2.71 -1.88 6.47
C SER A 131 3.39 -2.98 5.67
N GLN A 132 3.55 -2.78 4.37
CA GLN A 132 4.21 -3.76 3.50
C GLN A 132 5.68 -3.94 3.89
N ASP A 133 6.38 -2.86 4.24
CA ASP A 133 7.76 -2.88 4.72
C ASP A 133 7.96 -3.70 6.01
N LEU A 134 6.87 -3.97 6.75
CA LEU A 134 6.87 -4.80 7.96
C LEU A 134 6.36 -6.23 7.69
N GLY A 135 6.12 -6.58 6.42
CA GLY A 135 5.67 -7.91 6.02
C GLY A 135 4.17 -8.16 6.15
N ASP A 136 3.35 -7.11 6.32
CA ASP A 136 1.89 -7.26 6.39
C ASP A 136 1.29 -7.39 4.97
N ASP A 137 0.60 -8.51 4.70
CA ASP A 137 0.01 -8.80 3.38
C ASP A 137 -1.01 -7.75 2.92
N CYS A 138 -1.72 -7.14 3.86
CA CYS A 138 -2.70 -6.08 3.63
C CYS A 138 -2.16 -4.67 3.89
N GLY A 139 -0.86 -4.52 4.16
CA GLY A 139 -0.18 -3.24 4.36
C GLY A 139 0.14 -2.55 3.03
N ARG A 140 -0.79 -2.44 2.09
CA ARG A 140 -0.52 -1.91 0.74
C ARG A 140 -1.00 -0.48 0.56
N HIS A 141 -0.39 0.25 -0.36
CA HIS A 141 -0.94 1.52 -0.84
C HIS A 141 -2.14 1.24 -1.75
N TRP A 142 -3.33 1.12 -1.17
CA TRP A 142 -4.54 0.72 -1.90
C TRP A 142 -4.96 1.73 -2.96
N MET A 143 -4.69 3.01 -2.75
CA MET A 143 -5.04 4.11 -3.65
C MET A 143 -3.95 4.43 -4.69
N ALA A 144 -2.98 3.54 -4.91
CA ALA A 144 -1.89 3.74 -5.88
C ALA A 144 -2.41 4.05 -7.29
N GLU A 145 -3.47 3.37 -7.71
CA GLU A 145 -4.12 3.56 -9.01
C GLU A 145 -5.38 4.44 -8.93
N GLY A 146 -5.62 5.07 -7.76
CA GLY A 146 -6.84 5.82 -7.47
C GLY A 146 -7.98 4.95 -6.91
N PRO A 147 -9.20 5.51 -6.80
CA PRO A 147 -10.39 4.74 -6.42
C PRO A 147 -10.62 3.60 -7.40
N GLY A 148 -10.90 2.40 -6.91
CA GLY A 148 -11.12 1.26 -7.79
C GLY A 148 -11.31 -0.07 -7.07
N PRO A 149 -11.27 -1.19 -7.81
CA PRO A 149 -11.55 -2.53 -7.29
C PRO A 149 -10.67 -2.94 -6.11
N ALA A 150 -9.38 -2.57 -6.13
CA ALA A 150 -8.44 -2.89 -5.05
C ALA A 150 -8.84 -2.23 -3.72
N VAL A 151 -9.18 -0.94 -3.75
CA VAL A 151 -9.64 -0.19 -2.57
C VAL A 151 -10.99 -0.69 -2.09
N ALA A 152 -11.90 -0.99 -3.03
CA ALA A 152 -13.22 -1.53 -2.71
C ALA A 152 -13.12 -2.92 -2.06
N GLU A 153 -12.16 -3.74 -2.49
CA GLU A 153 -11.89 -5.04 -1.88
C GLU A 153 -11.35 -4.88 -0.46
N ALA A 154 -10.34 -4.02 -0.26
CA ALA A 154 -9.84 -3.72 1.08
C ALA A 154 -10.95 -3.22 2.02
N ALA A 155 -11.80 -2.31 1.53
CA ALA A 155 -12.94 -1.80 2.29
C ALA A 155 -13.93 -2.92 2.67
N ARG A 156 -14.30 -3.80 1.73
CA ARG A 156 -15.18 -4.94 2.02
C ARG A 156 -14.58 -5.90 3.02
N GLN A 157 -13.29 -6.19 2.89
CA GLN A 157 -12.64 -7.19 3.73
C GLN A 157 -12.41 -6.71 5.16
N VAL A 158 -12.08 -5.42 5.33
CA VAL A 158 -11.78 -4.81 6.64
C VAL A 158 -13.04 -4.28 7.33
N PHE A 159 -13.94 -3.63 6.58
CA PHE A 159 -15.11 -2.93 7.12
C PHE A 159 -16.44 -3.59 6.77
N GLY A 160 -16.46 -4.61 5.91
CA GLY A 160 -17.69 -5.30 5.49
C GLY A 160 -18.56 -4.50 4.51
N ARG A 161 -18.03 -3.42 3.92
CA ARG A 161 -18.79 -2.51 3.04
C ARG A 161 -17.88 -1.77 2.06
N VAL A 162 -18.48 -1.13 1.06
CA VAL A 162 -17.76 -0.20 0.17
C VAL A 162 -17.66 1.20 0.81
N PRO A 163 -16.68 2.03 0.39
CA PRO A 163 -16.58 3.40 0.86
C PRO A 163 -17.71 4.30 0.38
N ASP A 164 -18.06 5.29 1.21
CA ASP A 164 -19.03 6.33 0.89
C ASP A 164 -18.39 7.50 0.13
N ALA A 165 -17.10 7.78 0.34
CA ALA A 165 -16.33 8.74 -0.45
C ALA A 165 -14.81 8.52 -0.34
N TYR A 166 -14.08 9.12 -1.28
CA TYR A 166 -12.62 9.10 -1.38
C TYR A 166 -12.07 10.52 -1.28
N TYR A 167 -10.96 10.67 -0.59
CA TYR A 167 -10.23 11.93 -0.46
C TYR A 167 -8.76 11.70 -0.76
N ARG A 168 -8.13 12.61 -1.50
CA ARG A 168 -6.68 12.62 -1.74
C ARG A 168 -6.08 13.92 -1.20
N MET A 169 -5.11 13.80 -0.30
CA MET A 169 -4.39 14.94 0.25
C MET A 169 -3.49 15.59 -0.81
N ARG A 170 -3.42 16.92 -0.78
CA ARG A 170 -2.43 17.70 -1.56
C ARG A 170 -1.36 18.35 -0.69
N VAL A 171 -1.70 18.79 0.52
CA VAL A 171 -0.85 19.63 1.38
C VAL A 171 -0.73 19.11 2.81
N GLY A 172 -0.45 17.82 2.99
CA GLY A 172 -0.24 17.23 4.33
C GLY A 172 -1.50 17.16 5.21
N SER A 173 -2.65 17.66 4.74
CA SER A 173 -3.92 17.63 5.47
C SER A 173 -5.12 17.38 4.56
N VAL A 174 -6.21 16.92 5.18
CA VAL A 174 -7.55 16.85 4.58
C VAL A 174 -8.60 17.20 5.63
N VAL A 175 -9.67 17.85 5.17
CA VAL A 175 -10.90 18.07 5.96
C VAL A 175 -12.03 17.29 5.30
N ILE A 176 -12.63 16.35 6.04
CA ILE A 176 -13.77 15.55 5.61
C ILE A 176 -15.05 16.24 6.08
N GLY A 177 -16.01 16.47 5.19
CA GLY A 177 -17.30 17.08 5.55
C GLY A 177 -17.33 18.61 5.52
N SER A 178 -16.26 19.28 5.08
CA SER A 178 -16.31 20.73 4.80
C SER A 178 -17.15 21.02 3.55
N THR A 179 -17.88 22.13 3.59
CA THR A 179 -18.58 22.72 2.43
C THR A 179 -17.69 23.64 1.59
N GLU A 180 -16.48 23.94 2.06
CA GLU A 180 -15.46 24.63 1.26
C GLU A 180 -14.83 23.66 0.27
N ALA A 181 -14.64 24.09 -0.98
CA ALA A 181 -14.13 23.23 -2.05
C ALA A 181 -12.77 22.60 -1.70
N THR A 182 -12.80 21.34 -1.28
CA THR A 182 -11.65 20.45 -1.09
C THR A 182 -11.32 19.70 -2.40
N PRO A 183 -10.12 19.08 -2.53
CA PRO A 183 -9.57 18.54 -3.77
C PRO A 183 -10.48 17.49 -4.42
N GLU A 184 -10.38 17.38 -5.75
CA GLU A 184 -11.16 16.49 -6.62
C GLU A 184 -11.75 15.28 -5.89
N LEU A 185 -13.05 15.37 -5.65
CA LEU A 185 -13.90 14.25 -5.33
C LEU A 185 -13.86 13.34 -6.57
N LEU A 186 -12.98 12.34 -6.54
CA LEU A 186 -12.89 11.35 -7.61
C LEU A 186 -14.12 10.45 -7.48
N GLU A 187 -15.16 10.78 -8.23
CA GLU A 187 -16.31 9.89 -8.38
C GLU A 187 -15.86 8.58 -9.00
N ALA A 188 -16.27 7.46 -8.40
CA ALA A 188 -16.01 6.13 -8.94
C ALA A 188 -16.70 6.00 -10.30
N ARG A 189 -15.92 5.75 -11.35
CA ARG A 189 -16.43 5.36 -12.67
C ARG A 189 -16.72 3.87 -12.73
#